data_AF-A0A852ANV0-F1
#
_entry.id   AF-A0A852ANV0-F1
#
_cell.length_a   1.000
_cell.length_b   1.000
_cell.length_c   1.000
_cell.angle_alpha   90.00
_cell.angle_beta   90.00
_cell.angle_gamma   90.00
#
_symmetry.space_group_name_H-M   'P 1'
#
loop_
_entity.id
_entity.type
_entity.pdbx_description
1 polymer ?
#
loop_
_entity_poly.entity_id
_entity_poly.type
_entity_poly.pdbx_seq_one_letter_code
_entity_poly.pdbx_strand_id
1 'polypeptide(L)'
;VCAPSPDPRRVFVALGFGFFAELSLPEALRHLERRSSLLQRLSDSLTRDGAKIRAHIRLVLEVTPPPFPGHAPSPRWPRPQRSAPPPPRACGSCRGCRSPP
;
A
#
# COMPACT_ATOMS: atom_id res chain seq x y z
N VAL A 1 21.46 -10.85 21.77
CA VAL A 1 20.55 -11.52 22.73
C VAL A 1 19.95 -12.73 22.02
N CYS A 2 20.23 -13.95 22.47
CA CYS A 2 19.54 -15.15 22.02
C CYS A 2 18.52 -15.52 23.09
N ALA A 3 17.24 -15.29 22.81
CA ALA A 3 16.14 -15.77 23.65
C ALA A 3 15.56 -17.05 23.01
N PRO A 4 15.14 -18.04 23.82
CA PRO A 4 14.42 -19.21 23.29
C PRO A 4 13.19 -18.75 22.51
N SER A 5 12.98 -19.33 21.33
CA SER A 5 11.83 -19.00 20.48
C SER A 5 10.53 -19.24 21.26
N PRO A 6 9.67 -18.24 21.44
CA PRO A 6 8.35 -18.47 22.00
C PRO A 6 7.55 -19.42 21.10
N ASP A 7 6.54 -20.07 21.68
CA ASP A 7 5.71 -21.06 21.00
C ASP A 7 5.17 -20.51 19.66
N PRO A 8 5.48 -21.13 18.50
CA PRO A 8 5.13 -20.59 17.18
C PRO A 8 3.62 -20.64 16.89
N ARG A 9 2.82 -21.20 17.80
CA ARG A 9 1.37 -21.39 17.64
C ARG A 9 0.56 -20.15 18.02
N ARG A 10 1.17 -19.21 18.74
CA ARG A 10 0.51 -18.01 19.27
C ARG A 10 1.29 -16.75 18.94
N VAL A 11 0.59 -15.72 18.51
CA VAL A 11 1.19 -14.46 18.06
C VAL A 11 0.41 -13.29 18.60
N PHE A 12 1.11 -12.22 18.99
CA PHE A 12 0.48 -10.97 19.38
C PHE A 12 0.19 -10.13 18.14
N VAL A 13 -1.07 -9.77 17.94
CA VAL A 13 -1.51 -8.93 16.84
C VAL A 13 -1.97 -7.58 17.37
N ALA A 14 -1.42 -6.51 16.81
CA ALA A 14 -1.81 -5.14 17.15
C ALA A 14 -3.27 -4.89 16.70
N LEU A 15 -4.14 -4.54 17.65
CA LEU A 15 -5.52 -4.18 17.37
C LEU A 15 -5.65 -2.69 17.03
N GLY A 16 -4.74 -1.85 17.53
CA GLY A 16 -4.76 -0.40 17.41
C GLY A 16 -4.77 0.27 18.79
N PHE A 17 -4.55 1.59 18.83
CA PHE A 17 -4.57 2.38 20.09
C PHE A 17 -3.67 1.84 21.21
N GLY A 18 -2.59 1.14 20.87
CA GLY A 18 -1.69 0.52 21.84
C GLY A 18 -2.15 -0.84 22.40
N PHE A 19 -3.28 -1.38 21.93
CA PHE A 19 -3.77 -2.69 22.37
C PHE A 19 -3.27 -3.82 21.46
N PHE A 20 -2.95 -4.95 22.09
CA PHE A 20 -2.52 -6.19 21.44
C PHE A 20 -3.37 -7.35 21.96
N ALA A 21 -3.64 -8.31 21.08
CA ALA A 21 -4.29 -9.57 21.44
C ALA A 21 -3.40 -10.75 21.09
N GLU A 22 -3.31 -11.72 21.98
CA GLU A 22 -2.69 -13.01 21.71
C GLU A 22 -3.68 -13.87 20.92
N LEU A 23 -3.34 -14.19 19.68
CA LEU A 23 -4.19 -14.98 18.78
C LEU A 23 -3.48 -16.26 18.37
N SER A 24 -4.27 -17.27 18.01
CA SER A 24 -3.72 -18.43 17.30
C SER A 24 -3.24 -18.02 15.91
N LEU A 25 -2.22 -18.71 15.38
CA LEU A 25 -1.71 -18.46 14.03
C LEU A 25 -2.81 -18.37 12.94
N PRO A 26 -3.75 -19.33 12.81
CA PRO A 26 -4.78 -19.24 11.77
C PRO A 26 -5.74 -18.07 11.98
N GLU A 27 -5.99 -17.67 13.23
CA GLU A 27 -6.84 -16.53 13.53
C GLU A 27 -6.17 -15.20 13.19
N ALA A 28 -4.87 -15.07 13.50
CA ALA A 28 -4.07 -13.93 13.12
C ALA A 28 -4.03 -13.73 11.59
N LEU A 29 -3.89 -14.82 10.82
CA LEU A 29 -3.93 -14.77 9.36
C LEU A 29 -5.30 -14.30 8.84
N ARG A 30 -6.40 -14.82 9.39
CA ARG A 30 -7.75 -14.34 9.04
C ARG A 30 -7.95 -12.87 9.39
N HIS A 31 -7.39 -12.41 10.51
CA HIS A 31 -7.46 -11.01 10.92
C HIS A 31 -6.70 -10.08 9.94
N LEU A 32 -5.51 -10.49 9.52
CA LEU A 32 -4.72 -9.79 8.49
C LEU A 32 -5.46 -9.71 7.17
N GLU A 33 -6.01 -10.82 6.69
CA GLU A 33 -6.74 -10.87 5.42
C GLU A 33 -7.98 -9.95 5.42
N ARG A 34 -8.74 -9.96 6.52
CA ARG A 34 -9.89 -9.04 6.69
C ARG A 34 -9.45 -7.58 6.66
N ARG A 35 -8.35 -7.23 7.32
CA ARG A 35 -7.84 -5.84 7.31
C ARG A 35 -7.33 -5.42 5.94
N SER A 36 -6.60 -6.30 5.27
CA SER A 36 -6.10 -6.06 3.91
C SER A 36 -7.24 -5.84 2.92
N SER A 37 -8.27 -6.69 2.96
CA SER A 37 -9.44 -6.53 2.08
C SER A 37 -10.25 -5.27 2.38
N LEU A 38 -10.41 -4.90 3.65
CA LEU A 38 -11.04 -3.63 4.04
C LEU A 38 -10.26 -2.43 3.50
N LEU A 39 -8.94 -2.39 3.73
CA LEU A 39 -8.08 -1.30 3.27
C LEU A 39 -8.07 -1.20 1.74
N GLN A 40 -8.07 -2.31 1.03
CA GLN A 40 -8.16 -2.32 -0.42
C GLN A 40 -9.48 -1.70 -0.90
N ARG A 41 -10.62 -2.11 -0.32
CA ARG A 41 -11.94 -1.56 -0.67
C ARG A 41 -12.03 -0.06 -0.40
N LEU A 42 -11.48 0.40 0.72
CA LEU A 42 -11.44 1.84 1.05
C LEU A 42 -10.56 2.60 0.07
N SER A 43 -9.37 2.06 -0.26
CA SER A 43 -8.47 2.63 -1.26
C SER A 43 -9.16 2.77 -2.62
N ASP A 44 -9.89 1.74 -3.06
CA ASP A 44 -10.60 1.75 -4.34
C ASP A 44 -11.75 2.79 -4.33
N SER A 45 -12.51 2.88 -3.24
CA SER A 45 -13.56 3.89 -3.08
C SER A 45 -12.98 5.30 -3.17
N LEU A 46 -11.96 5.60 -2.36
CA LEU A 46 -11.32 6.92 -2.34
C LEU A 46 -10.67 7.27 -3.69
N THR A 47 -10.16 6.26 -4.41
CA THR A 47 -9.62 6.45 -5.76
C THR A 47 -10.72 6.87 -6.74
N ARG A 48 -11.89 6.24 -6.69
CA ARG A 48 -13.07 6.58 -7.51
C ARG A 48 -13.61 7.95 -7.15
N ASP A 49 -13.75 8.25 -5.86
CA ASP A 49 -14.24 9.55 -5.37
C ASP A 49 -13.30 10.68 -5.80
N GLY A 50 -11.99 10.48 -5.65
CA GLY A 50 -10.98 11.41 -6.15
C GLY A 50 -11.03 11.60 -7.66
N ALA A 51 -11.33 10.55 -8.44
CA ALA A 51 -11.52 10.67 -9.89
C ALA A 51 -12.78 11.48 -10.24
N LYS A 52 -13.88 11.27 -9.52
CA LYS A 52 -15.14 12.00 -9.70
C LYS A 52 -14.96 13.50 -9.43
N ILE A 53 -14.26 13.87 -8.35
CA ILE A 53 -13.96 15.26 -8.02
C ILE A 53 -13.11 15.90 -9.12
N ARG A 54 -12.03 15.23 -9.56
CA ARG A 54 -11.18 15.73 -10.65
C ARG A 54 -11.96 15.97 -11.95
N ALA A 55 -12.86 15.05 -12.29
CA ALA A 55 -13.71 15.18 -13.46
C ALA A 55 -14.67 16.38 -13.34
N HIS A 56 -15.31 16.57 -12.18
CA HIS A 56 -16.21 17.71 -11.95
C HIS A 56 -15.48 19.05 -12.08
N ILE A 57 -14.30 19.19 -11.46
CA ILE A 57 -13.48 20.40 -11.57
C ILE A 57 -13.15 20.67 -13.04
N ARG A 58 -12.71 19.65 -13.77
CA ARG A 58 -12.36 19.80 -15.18
C ARG A 58 -13.54 20.22 -16.04
N LEU A 59 -14.73 19.66 -15.81
CA LEU A 59 -15.95 20.05 -16.52
C LEU A 59 -16.29 21.52 -16.30
N VAL A 60 -16.22 22.01 -15.05
CA VAL A 60 -16.48 23.42 -14.74
C VAL A 60 -15.48 24.35 -15.44
N LEU A 61 -14.21 23.96 -15.47
CA LEU A 61 -13.13 24.75 -16.09
C LEU A 61 -13.10 24.69 -17.62
N GLU A 62 -13.56 23.59 -18.25
CA GLU A 62 -13.64 23.50 -19.72
C GLU A 62 -14.88 24.21 -20.28
N VAL A 63 -15.98 24.27 -19.52
CA VAL A 63 -17.20 25.02 -19.90
C VAL A 63 -17.06 26.52 -19.64
N THR A 64 -16.21 26.91 -18.69
CA THR A 64 -15.90 28.31 -18.40
C THR A 64 -14.51 28.62 -18.95
N PRO A 65 -14.38 29.08 -20.21
CA PRO A 65 -13.08 29.46 -20.74
C PRO A 65 -12.45 30.49 -19.79
N PRO A 66 -11.16 30.35 -19.44
CA PRO A 66 -10.51 31.32 -18.59
C PRO A 66 -10.62 32.70 -19.27
N PRO A 67 -10.83 33.79 -18.50
CA PRO A 67 -10.93 35.14 -19.06
C PRO A 67 -9.64 35.62 -19.75
N PHE A 68 -8.56 34.84 -19.69
CA PHE A 68 -7.26 35.13 -20.29
C PHE A 68 -6.92 34.09 -21.37
N PRO A 69 -6.99 34.46 -22.66
CA PRO A 69 -6.44 33.63 -23.72
C PRO A 69 -4.91 33.75 -23.68
N GLY A 70 -4.25 32.71 -23.18
CA GLY A 70 -2.79 32.57 -23.31
C GLY A 70 -1.98 32.79 -22.04
N HIS A 71 -2.04 31.84 -21.11
CA HIS A 71 -0.83 31.43 -20.42
C HIS A 71 -0.44 30.06 -20.97
N ALA A 72 0.77 29.97 -21.53
CA ALA A 72 1.36 28.70 -21.95
C ALA A 72 1.23 27.68 -20.80
N PRO A 73 0.90 26.41 -21.09
CA PRO A 73 0.79 25.41 -20.04
C PRO A 73 2.14 25.35 -19.30
N SER A 74 2.11 25.55 -17.99
CA SER A 74 3.28 25.35 -17.13
C SER A 74 3.94 24.00 -17.48
N PRO A 75 5.28 23.92 -17.52
CA PRO A 75 5.97 22.68 -17.86
C PRO A 75 5.39 21.57 -16.99
N ARG A 76 4.81 20.57 -17.65
CA ARG A 76 4.19 19.42 -16.99
C ARG A 76 5.30 18.74 -16.21
N TRP A 77 5.40 19.03 -14.91
CA TRP A 77 6.32 18.31 -14.03
C TRP A 77 6.05 16.83 -14.23
N PRO A 78 7.07 16.01 -14.54
CA PRO A 78 6.88 14.57 -14.59
C PRO A 78 6.22 14.18 -13.27
N ARG A 79 5.04 13.56 -13.32
CA ARG A 79 4.49 12.91 -12.14
C ARG A 79 5.61 12.03 -11.60
N PRO A 80 6.01 12.15 -10.32
CA PRO A 80 6.97 11.22 -9.75
C PRO A 80 6.41 9.83 -10.03
N GLN A 81 7.06 9.08 -10.94
CA GLN A 81 6.70 7.69 -11.13
C GLN A 81 6.96 7.06 -9.78
N ARG A 82 5.91 6.64 -9.10
CA ARG A 82 6.02 5.82 -7.90
C ARG A 82 6.84 4.63 -8.36
N SER A 83 8.13 4.62 -8.02
CA SER A 83 9.07 3.63 -8.50
C SER A 83 8.48 2.27 -8.17
N ALA A 84 8.43 1.37 -9.16
CA ALA A 84 8.09 -0.02 -8.87
C ALA A 84 8.96 -0.50 -7.70
N PRO A 85 8.41 -1.26 -6.74
CA PRO A 85 9.23 -1.82 -5.68
C PRO A 85 10.41 -2.58 -6.31
N PRO A 86 11.63 -2.42 -5.78
CA PRO A 86 12.79 -3.13 -6.34
C PRO A 86 12.51 -4.64 -6.32
N PRO A 87 12.96 -5.39 -7.33
CA PRO A 87 12.86 -6.85 -7.28
C PRO A 87 13.54 -7.36 -6.00
N PRO A 88 13.05 -8.46 -5.40
CA PRO A 88 13.69 -9.04 -4.23
C PRO A 88 15.16 -9.29 -4.57
N ARG A 89 16.07 -8.69 -3.80
CA ARG A 89 17.51 -8.89 -3.99
C ARG A 89 17.75 -10.39 -3.88
N ALA A 90 18.28 -11.00 -4.94
CA ALA A 90 18.86 -12.32 -4.84
C ALA A 90 19.90 -12.27 -3.71
N CYS A 91 19.69 -13.09 -2.68
CA CYS A 91 20.64 -13.24 -1.59
C CYS A 91 21.94 -13.77 -2.18
N GLY A 92 22.85 -12.87 -2.51
CA GLY A 92 24.17 -13.21 -3.01
C GLY A 92 24.95 -13.94 -1.93
N SER A 93 25.26 -15.20 -2.19
CA SER A 93 26.29 -15.97 -1.49
C SER A 93 25.98 -16.43 -0.05
N CYS A 94 24.92 -17.24 0.12
CA CYS A 94 25.01 -18.31 1.10
C CYS A 94 25.88 -19.43 0.50
N ARG A 95 27.19 -19.33 0.68
CA ARG A 95 28.15 -20.40 0.39
C ARG A 95 27.85 -21.56 1.37
N GLY A 96 26.84 -22.39 1.11
CA GLY A 96 26.49 -23.47 2.04
C GLY A 96 25.24 -24.30 1.78
N CYS A 97 24.29 -23.89 0.93
CA CYS A 97 23.08 -24.70 0.72
C CYS A 97 23.25 -25.61 -0.51
N ARG A 98 23.82 -26.81 -0.31
CA ARG A 98 23.62 -27.92 -1.25
C ARG A 98 22.16 -28.34 -1.19
N SER A 99 21.44 -28.24 -2.31
CA SER A 99 20.18 -28.94 -2.50
C SER A 99 20.43 -30.46 -2.43
N PRO A 100 19.62 -31.25 -1.72
CA PRO A 100 19.65 -32.71 -1.84
C PRO A 100 19.02 -33.16 -3.17
N PRO A 101 19.32 -34.39 -3.63
CA PRO A 101 18.94 -34.89 -4.96
C PRO A 101 17.43 -35.03 -5.16
#